data_AF-A0A1R4IKB4-F1
#
_entry.id   AF-A0A1R4IKB4-F1
#
_cell.length_a   1.000
_cell.length_b   1.000
_cell.length_c   1.000
_cell.angle_alpha   90.00
_cell.angle_beta   90.00
_cell.angle_gamma   90.00
#
_symmetry.space_group_name_H-M   'P 1'
#
loop_
_entity.id
_entity.type
_entity.pdbx_description
1 polymer ?
#
loop_
_entity_poly.entity_id
_entity_poly.type
_entity_poly.pdbx_seq_one_letter_code
_entity_poly.pdbx_strand_id
1 'polypeptide(L)'
;MAAVTIRNLSDEVVDALKKRAKRNGRSMEAEIREALMRLAADNDSRSGLEERLDREHGRGRWYTTGAEINARIAANPRTEEDRRVAEEWLDEYNARPYDEEPFRDPWEHAERLRREQGQQERR
;
A
#
# COMPACT_ATOMS: atom_id res chain seq x y z
N MET A 1 22.59 16.62 18.00
CA MET A 1 21.56 17.11 17.06
C MET A 1 22.27 17.87 15.97
N ALA A 2 22.09 17.48 14.70
CA ALA A 2 22.65 18.25 13.58
C ALA A 2 21.76 19.46 13.31
N ALA A 3 22.36 20.61 13.00
CA ALA A 3 21.65 21.83 12.65
C ALA A 3 21.95 22.18 11.18
N VAL A 4 20.90 22.47 10.41
CA VAL A 4 21.01 22.89 9.01
C VAL A 4 20.35 24.25 8.87
N THR A 5 21.06 25.20 8.26
CA THR A 5 20.53 26.53 7.95
C THR A 5 20.37 26.67 6.44
N ILE A 6 19.13 26.84 5.99
CA ILE A 6 18.82 27.07 4.58
C ILE A 6 18.69 28.59 4.38
N ARG A 7 19.54 29.16 3.53
CA ARG A 7 19.51 30.60 3.18
C ARG A 7 18.85 30.80 1.83
N ASN A 8 18.28 31.98 1.60
CA ASN A 8 17.63 32.37 0.35
C ASN A 8 16.49 31.44 -0.08
N LEU A 9 15.70 30.93 0.89
CA LEU A 9 14.49 30.19 0.58
C LEU A 9 13.41 31.18 0.13
N SER A 10 12.76 30.91 -1.00
CA SER A 10 11.71 31.81 -1.50
C SER A 10 10.52 31.88 -0.55
N ASP A 11 9.90 33.05 -0.46
CA ASP A 11 8.76 33.28 0.43
C ASP A 11 7.58 32.36 0.09
N GLU A 12 7.38 32.05 -1.19
CA GLU A 12 6.35 31.10 -1.64
C GLU A 12 6.55 29.70 -1.04
N VAL A 13 7.80 29.23 -0.95
CA VAL A 13 8.13 27.92 -0.38
C VAL A 13 7.95 27.95 1.13
N VAL A 14 8.36 29.04 1.80
CA VAL A 14 8.12 29.23 3.24
C VAL A 14 6.63 29.16 3.55
N ASP A 15 5.80 29.83 2.76
CA ASP A 15 4.34 29.84 2.95
C ASP A 15 3.70 28.48 2.66
N ALA A 16 4.15 27.78 1.63
CA ALA A 16 3.72 26.41 1.37
C ALA A 16 4.04 25.48 2.54
N LEU A 17 5.23 25.60 3.12
CA LEU A 17 5.66 24.83 4.29
C LEU A 17 4.85 25.19 5.54
N LYS A 18 4.56 26.46 5.80
CA LYS A 18 3.66 26.89 6.90
C LYS A 18 2.29 26.26 6.76
N LYS A 19 1.69 26.36 5.56
CA LYS A 19 0.36 25.80 5.28
C LYS A 19 0.34 24.27 5.44
N ARG A 20 1.42 23.59 5.05
CA ARG A 20 1.56 22.14 5.21
C ARG A 20 1.71 21.74 6.68
N ALA A 21 2.58 22.42 7.43
CA ALA A 21 2.76 22.18 8.87
C ALA A 21 1.46 22.40 9.66
N LYS A 22 0.72 23.47 9.35
CA LYS A 22 -0.60 23.74 9.97
C LYS A 22 -1.62 22.64 9.67
N ARG A 23 -1.67 22.16 8.42
CA ARG A 23 -2.55 21.04 8.02
C ARG A 23 -2.22 19.76 8.78
N ASN A 24 -0.95 19.52 9.07
CA ASN A 24 -0.49 18.32 9.78
C ASN A 24 -0.46 18.47 11.31
N GLY A 25 -0.84 19.64 11.86
CA GLY A 25 -0.83 19.91 13.30
C GLY A 25 0.56 19.91 13.93
N ARG A 26 1.61 20.24 13.16
CA ARG A 26 3.02 20.20 13.58
C ARG A 26 3.68 21.58 13.46
N SER A 27 4.83 21.75 14.13
CA SER A 27 5.68 22.92 13.91
C SER A 27 6.31 22.86 12.51
N MET A 28 6.68 24.01 11.96
CA MET A 28 7.35 24.07 10.66
C MET A 28 8.65 23.25 10.65
N GLU A 29 9.46 23.36 11.70
CA GLU A 29 10.70 22.61 11.83
C GLU A 29 10.44 21.09 11.81
N ALA A 30 9.40 20.64 12.54
CA ALA A 30 9.03 19.23 12.55
C ALA A 30 8.57 18.73 11.18
N GLU A 31 7.82 19.55 10.43
CA GLU A 31 7.40 19.23 9.06
C GLU A 31 8.59 19.16 8.10
N ILE A 32 9.52 20.12 8.18
CA ILE A 32 10.73 20.14 7.35
C ILE A 32 11.61 18.93 7.65
N ARG A 33 11.80 18.62 8.94
CA ARG A 33 12.57 17.44 9.37
C ARG A 33 11.97 16.17 8.78
N GLU A 34 10.65 15.99 8.91
CA GLU A 34 9.97 14.81 8.38
C GLU A 34 10.08 14.70 6.86
N ALA A 35 9.92 15.82 6.14
CA ALA A 35 10.07 15.85 4.69
C ALA A 35 11.48 15.46 4.25
N LEU A 36 12.51 15.98 4.93
CA LEU A 36 13.91 15.63 4.67
C LEU A 36 14.21 14.17 5.02
N MET A 37 13.67 13.65 6.13
CA MET A 37 13.82 12.24 6.51
C MET A 37 13.19 11.31 5.47
N ARG A 38 11.98 11.63 4.98
CA ARG A 38 11.34 10.86 3.93
C ARG A 38 12.15 10.87 2.63
N LEU A 39 12.62 12.03 2.19
CA LEU A 39 13.44 12.14 0.98
C LEU A 39 14.80 11.42 1.11
N ALA A 40 15.38 11.44 2.31
CA ALA A 40 16.60 10.70 2.58
C ALA A 40 16.36 9.18 2.61
N ALA A 41 15.21 8.74 3.13
CA ALA A 41 14.80 7.34 3.14
C ALA A 41 14.42 6.83 1.74
N ASP A 42 13.76 7.63 0.90
CA ASP A 42 13.38 7.26 -0.47
C ASP A 42 14.58 7.04 -1.41
N ASN A 43 15.79 7.50 -1.04
CA ASN A 43 17.04 7.23 -1.77
C ASN A 43 17.67 5.87 -1.42
N ASP A 44 17.17 5.20 -0.38
CA ASP A 44 17.54 3.83 -0.04
C ASP A 44 16.34 2.96 -0.44
N SER A 45 16.47 2.14 -1.48
CA SER A 45 15.38 1.56 -2.29
C SER A 45 14.46 0.54 -1.58
N ARG A 46 13.92 0.88 -0.41
CA ARG A 46 12.87 0.14 0.30
C ARG A 46 11.73 1.10 0.51
N SER A 47 10.56 0.81 -0.07
CA SER A 47 9.37 1.61 0.19
C SER A 47 9.08 1.58 1.69
N GLY A 48 8.51 2.69 2.20
CA GLY A 48 8.18 2.79 3.63
C GLY A 48 7.23 1.70 4.14
N LEU A 49 6.57 0.95 3.24
CA LEU A 49 5.80 -0.24 3.59
C LEU A 49 6.71 -1.40 4.00
N GLU A 50 7.77 -1.70 3.23
CA GLU A 50 8.70 -2.77 3.56
C GLU A 50 9.47 -2.47 4.85
N GLU A 51 9.87 -1.21 5.07
CA GLU A 51 10.55 -0.84 6.31
C GLU A 51 9.62 -0.96 7.54
N ARG A 52 8.34 -0.61 7.38
CA ARG A 52 7.34 -0.78 8.44
C ARG A 52 7.09 -2.25 8.74
N LEU A 53 6.96 -3.08 7.71
CA LEU A 53 6.75 -4.52 7.86
C LEU A 53 7.97 -5.21 8.50
N ASP A 54 9.18 -4.86 8.07
CA ASP A 54 10.44 -5.34 8.67
C ASP A 54 10.53 -4.99 10.16
N ARG A 55 10.05 -3.79 10.56
CA ARG A 55 10.08 -3.33 11.96
C ARG A 55 9.06 -4.06 12.83
N GLU A 56 7.85 -4.27 12.31
CA GLU A 56 6.76 -4.90 13.06
C GLU A 56 6.92 -6.42 13.14
N HIS A 57 7.42 -7.07 12.08
CA HIS A 57 7.42 -8.53 11.93
C HIS A 57 8.82 -9.14 11.99
N GLY A 58 9.86 -8.31 12.11
CA GLY A 58 11.26 -8.73 12.07
C GLY A 58 11.72 -9.05 10.65
N ARG A 59 13.01 -8.85 10.37
CA ARG A 59 13.58 -9.24 9.09
C ARG A 59 13.48 -10.75 8.91
N GLY A 60 12.82 -11.13 7.82
CA GLY A 60 12.92 -12.46 7.27
C GLY A 60 11.87 -13.40 7.83
N ARG A 61 10.67 -13.32 7.25
CA ARG A 61 10.06 -14.47 6.58
C ARG A 61 8.80 -14.06 5.83
N TRP A 62 8.90 -13.87 4.51
CA TRP A 62 7.77 -13.53 3.64
C TRP A 62 6.85 -14.72 3.29
N TYR A 63 7.09 -15.89 3.89
CA TYR A 63 6.34 -17.11 3.61
C TYR A 63 5.93 -17.82 4.91
N THR A 64 4.67 -18.20 5.03
CA THR A 64 4.24 -19.10 6.09
C THR A 64 4.28 -20.54 5.58
N THR A 65 4.58 -21.52 6.45
CA THR A 65 4.50 -22.94 6.06
C THR A 65 3.09 -23.45 6.24
N GLY A 66 2.70 -24.49 5.49
CA GLY A 66 1.42 -25.16 5.70
C GLY A 66 1.24 -25.66 7.14
N ALA A 67 2.32 -26.12 7.79
CA ALA A 67 2.31 -26.55 9.19
C ALA A 67 1.91 -25.41 10.15
N GLU A 68 2.42 -24.21 9.94
CA GLU A 68 2.08 -23.04 10.77
C GLU A 68 0.66 -22.54 10.53
N ILE A 69 0.21 -22.55 9.27
CA ILE A 69 -1.19 -22.25 8.95
C ILE A 69 -2.08 -23.23 9.72
N ASN A 70 -1.80 -24.53 9.63
CA ASN A 70 -2.58 -25.56 10.31
C ASN A 70 -2.54 -25.42 11.83
N ALA A 71 -1.38 -25.10 12.41
CA ALA A 71 -1.26 -24.84 13.85
C ALA A 71 -2.11 -23.64 14.29
N ARG A 72 -2.15 -22.57 13.48
CA ARG A 72 -2.95 -21.38 13.78
C ARG A 72 -4.46 -21.61 13.61
N ILE A 73 -4.85 -22.45 12.65
CA ILE A 73 -6.23 -22.93 12.50
C ILE A 73 -6.63 -23.77 13.71
N ALA A 74 -5.77 -24.71 14.13
CA ALA A 74 -6.05 -25.56 15.29
C ALA A 74 -6.15 -24.75 16.59
N ALA A 75 -5.33 -23.70 16.74
CA ALA A 75 -5.39 -22.79 17.88
C ALA A 75 -6.66 -21.92 17.91
N ASN A 76 -7.37 -21.77 16.79
CA ASN A 76 -8.61 -21.00 16.67
C ASN A 76 -9.71 -21.89 16.06
N PRO A 77 -10.23 -22.84 16.84
CA PRO A 77 -11.29 -23.72 16.36
C PRO A 77 -12.52 -22.90 16.00
N ARG A 78 -13.10 -23.16 14.82
CA ARG A 78 -14.33 -22.50 14.37
C ARG A 78 -15.46 -22.76 15.35
N THR A 79 -16.20 -21.71 15.67
CA THR A 79 -17.45 -21.81 16.43
C THR A 79 -18.55 -22.42 15.56
N GLU A 80 -19.65 -22.83 16.18
CA GLU A 80 -20.82 -23.33 15.44
C GLU A 80 -21.44 -22.24 14.56
N GLU A 81 -21.39 -20.99 15.02
CA GLU A 81 -21.85 -19.84 14.24
C GLU A 81 -20.98 -19.62 13.00
N ASP A 82 -19.65 -19.73 13.12
CA ASP A 82 -18.73 -19.62 11.98
C ASP A 82 -19.00 -20.69 10.92
N ARG A 83 -19.42 -21.90 11.34
CA ARG A 83 -19.79 -22.98 10.41
C ARG A 83 -21.07 -22.65 9.67
N ARG A 84 -22.11 -22.23 10.40
CA ARG A 84 -23.38 -21.81 9.80
C ARG A 84 -23.20 -20.67 8.80
N VAL A 85 -22.43 -19.63 9.16
CA VAL A 85 -22.15 -18.49 8.27
C VAL A 85 -21.37 -18.94 7.05
N ALA A 86 -20.39 -19.84 7.20
CA ALA A 86 -19.63 -20.37 6.07
C ALA A 86 -20.51 -21.20 5.11
N GLU A 87 -21.44 -21.99 5.64
CA GLU A 87 -22.40 -22.76 4.84
C GLU A 87 -23.35 -21.83 4.07
N GLU A 88 -23.93 -20.82 4.74
CA GLU A 88 -24.78 -19.82 4.11
C GLU A 88 -24.05 -19.06 2.99
N TRP A 89 -22.80 -18.64 3.24
CA TRP A 89 -21.96 -18.00 2.22
C TRP A 89 -21.68 -18.92 1.03
N LEU A 90 -21.47 -20.21 1.28
CA LEU A 90 -21.19 -21.19 0.22
C LEU A 90 -22.43 -21.42 -0.64
N ASP A 91 -23.60 -21.54 -0.01
CA ASP A 91 -24.87 -21.65 -0.71
C ASP A 91 -25.16 -20.40 -1.54
N GLU A 92 -24.94 -19.21 -0.98
CA GLU A 92 -25.06 -17.95 -1.72
C GLU A 92 -24.08 -17.90 -2.91
N TYR A 93 -22.80 -18.22 -2.68
CA TYR A 93 -21.78 -18.23 -3.72
C TYR A 93 -22.12 -19.19 -4.86
N ASN A 94 -22.62 -20.39 -4.54
CA ASN A 94 -23.02 -21.39 -5.54
C ASN A 94 -24.35 -21.03 -6.24
N ALA A 95 -25.24 -20.31 -5.57
CA ALA A 95 -26.52 -19.87 -6.14
C ALA A 95 -26.37 -18.65 -7.04
N ARG A 96 -25.27 -17.89 -6.93
CA ARG A 96 -24.95 -16.82 -7.88
C ARG A 96 -24.74 -17.46 -9.26
N PRO A 97 -25.57 -17.13 -10.26
CA PRO A 97 -25.23 -17.48 -11.64
C PRO A 97 -23.86 -16.87 -11.90
N TYR A 98 -22.89 -17.66 -12.36
CA TYR A 98 -21.65 -17.11 -12.88
C TYR A 98 -22.06 -16.12 -13.97
N ASP A 99 -21.93 -14.82 -13.72
CA ASP A 99 -21.89 -13.86 -14.81
C ASP A 99 -20.71 -14.32 -15.67
N GLU A 100 -21.00 -14.92 -16.82
CA GLU A 100 -20.02 -15.41 -17.79
C GLU A 100 -19.22 -14.25 -18.43
N GLU A 101 -19.09 -13.11 -17.76
CA GLU A 101 -18.12 -12.10 -18.16
C GLU A 101 -16.74 -12.73 -17.96
N PRO A 102 -16.03 -13.07 -19.05
CA PRO A 102 -14.70 -13.65 -18.93
C PRO A 102 -13.87 -12.66 -18.15
N PHE A 103 -13.21 -13.12 -17.08
CA PHE A 103 -12.33 -12.27 -16.26
C PHE A 103 -11.42 -11.47 -17.20
N ARG A 104 -11.73 -10.19 -17.34
CA ARG A 104 -11.02 -9.31 -18.27
C ARG A 104 -9.80 -8.83 -17.54
N ASP A 105 -8.66 -9.49 -17.80
CA ASP A 105 -7.39 -9.11 -17.18
C ASP A 105 -7.12 -7.61 -17.42
N PRO A 106 -7.11 -6.78 -16.35
CA PRO A 106 -6.90 -5.35 -16.46
C PRO A 106 -5.56 -5.00 -17.13
N TRP A 107 -4.57 -5.88 -17.04
CA TRP A 107 -3.24 -5.67 -17.60
C TRP A 107 -3.20 -5.95 -19.10
N GLU A 108 -3.96 -6.94 -19.59
CA GLU A 108 -4.10 -7.20 -21.04
C GLU A 108 -4.86 -6.06 -21.75
N HIS A 109 -5.84 -5.46 -21.07
CA HIS A 109 -6.58 -4.31 -21.62
C HIS A 109 -5.67 -3.07 -21.78
N ALA A 110 -4.83 -2.81 -20.77
CA ALA A 110 -3.89 -1.70 -20.78
C ALA A 110 -2.79 -1.85 -21.85
N GLU A 111 -2.36 -3.08 -22.14
CA GLU A 111 -1.44 -3.34 -23.27
C GLU A 111 -2.09 -3.07 -24.63
N ARG A 112 -3.34 -3.47 -24.81
CA ARG A 112 -4.10 -3.26 -26.05
C ARG A 112 -4.25 -1.78 -26.38
N LEU A 113 -4.69 -0.98 -25.40
CA LEU A 113 -4.84 0.47 -25.55
C LEU A 113 -3.52 1.16 -25.88
N ARG A 114 -2.41 0.74 -25.25
CA ARG A 114 -1.08 1.29 -25.55
C ARG A 114 -0.62 0.95 -26.97
N ARG A 115 -0.90 -0.26 -27.46
CA ARG A 115 -0.60 -0.65 -28.85
C ARG A 115 -1.44 0.14 -29.85
N GLU A 116 -2.71 0.38 -29.56
CA GLU A 116 -3.62 1.15 -30.42
C GLU A 116 -3.24 2.63 -30.49
N GLN A 117 -2.88 3.25 -29.35
CA GLN A 117 -2.39 4.64 -29.31
C GLN A 117 -1.04 4.79 -30.04
N GLY A 118 -0.10 3.85 -29.86
CA GLY A 118 1.18 3.87 -30.57
C GLY A 118 1.09 3.61 -32.09
N GLN A 119 -0.02 3.05 -32.58
CA GLN A 119 -0.27 2.91 -34.03
C GLN A 119 -0.96 4.14 -34.64
N GLN A 120 -1.72 4.91 -33.87
CA GLN A 120 -2.29 6.18 -34.33
C GLN A 120 -1.24 7.27 -34.50
N GLU A 121 -0.18 7.29 -33.70
CA GLU A 121 0.91 8.27 -33.81
C GLU A 121 1.90 8.01 -34.96
N ARG A 122 1.76 6.86 -35.67
CA ARG A 122 2.65 6.44 -36.77
C ARG A 122 2.03 6.58 -38.17
N ARG A 123 0.84 7.16 -38.31
CA ARG A 123 0.19 7.50 -39.58
C ARG A 123 0.15 9.01 -39.78
#